data_AF-W6R2R5-F1
#
_entry.id   AF-W6R2R5-F1
#
_cell.length_a   1.000
_cell.length_b   1.000
_cell.length_c   1.000
_cell.angle_alpha   90.00
_cell.angle_beta   90.00
_cell.angle_gamma   90.00
#
_symmetry.space_group_name_H-M   'P 1'
#
loop_
_entity.id
_entity.type
_entity.pdbx_description
1 polymer ?
#
loop_
_entity_poly.entity_id
_entity_poly.type
_entity_poly.pdbx_seq_one_letter_code
_entity_poly.pdbx_strand_id
1 'polypeptide(L)'
;MPEPYDLFEYTSGRWIYNDRLRHRERRRVFNVSGRKRLTALAIQQNGDDVVGFLKLAEGGFNRNFLITMRDGFRFVARIPYPVTKPKSLVVASEVHSAGTGYIFMELVQGKP
;
A
#
# COMPACT_ATOMS: atom_id res chain seq x y z
N MET A 1 -11.71 6.51 -14.45
CA MET A 1 -11.70 5.03 -14.42
C MET A 1 -12.13 4.59 -13.03
N PRO A 2 -13.06 3.64 -12.87
CA PRO A 2 -13.31 3.06 -11.55
C PRO A 2 -12.00 2.45 -11.04
N GLU A 3 -11.69 2.73 -9.77
CA GLU A 3 -10.54 2.12 -9.09
C GLU A 3 -10.73 0.58 -9.12
N PRO A 4 -9.71 -0.20 -9.52
CA PRO A 4 -9.88 -1.63 -9.70
C PRO A 4 -10.26 -2.30 -8.37
N TYR A 5 -11.20 -3.24 -8.41
CA TYR A 5 -11.72 -3.94 -7.23
C TYR A 5 -10.64 -4.70 -6.43
N ASP A 6 -9.48 -4.95 -7.05
CA ASP A 6 -8.36 -5.72 -6.51
C ASP A 6 -7.52 -4.96 -5.45
N LEU A 7 -7.68 -3.63 -5.32
CA LEU A 7 -6.94 -2.83 -4.35
C LEU A 7 -7.21 -3.29 -2.90
N PHE A 8 -8.44 -3.76 -2.65
CA PHE A 8 -8.92 -4.11 -1.32
C PHE A 8 -8.90 -5.61 -1.03
N GLU A 9 -8.80 -6.47 -2.05
CA GLU A 9 -8.86 -7.91 -1.91
C GLU A 9 -7.47 -8.55 -1.93
N TYR A 10 -7.32 -9.71 -1.28
CA TYR A 10 -6.20 -10.60 -1.54
C TYR A 10 -6.53 -11.45 -2.76
N THR A 11 -5.62 -11.51 -3.73
CA THR A 11 -5.80 -12.06 -5.07
C THR A 11 -4.68 -13.03 -5.48
N SER A 12 -3.51 -12.99 -4.84
CA SER A 12 -2.35 -13.80 -5.21
C SER A 12 -2.40 -15.27 -4.79
N GLY A 13 -3.40 -15.71 -4.04
CA GLY A 13 -3.46 -17.11 -3.60
C GLY A 13 -4.73 -17.48 -2.85
N ARG A 14 -4.79 -18.73 -2.42
CA ARG A 14 -5.85 -19.29 -1.56
C ARG A 14 -5.22 -20.11 -0.44
N TRP A 15 -5.90 -20.20 0.69
CA TRP A 15 -5.50 -21.06 1.80
C TRP A 15 -6.23 -22.40 1.74
N ILE A 16 -5.51 -23.49 2.03
CA ILE A 16 -6.11 -24.83 2.11
C ILE A 16 -7.13 -24.92 3.26
N TYR A 17 -6.91 -24.15 4.34
CA TYR A 17 -7.78 -24.07 5.51
C TYR A 17 -8.21 -22.63 5.79
N ASN A 18 -9.49 -22.43 6.15
CA ASN A 18 -10.04 -21.12 6.51
C ASN A 18 -9.91 -20.02 5.43
N ASP A 19 -9.88 -20.38 4.15
CA ASP A 19 -9.70 -19.46 3.02
C ASP A 19 -10.55 -18.19 3.11
N ARG A 20 -11.87 -18.34 3.23
CA ARG A 20 -12.81 -17.21 3.36
C ARG A 20 -12.50 -16.31 4.55
N LEU A 21 -12.12 -16.91 5.68
CA LEU A 21 -11.71 -16.16 6.87
C LEU A 21 -10.41 -15.40 6.61
N ARG A 22 -9.41 -16.04 5.99
CA ARG A 22 -8.11 -15.42 5.66
C ARG A 22 -8.22 -14.28 4.65
N HIS A 23 -9.13 -14.39 3.68
CA HIS A 23 -9.49 -13.29 2.79
C HIS A 23 -10.18 -12.16 3.56
N ARG A 24 -11.18 -12.45 4.40
CA ARG A 24 -11.90 -11.44 5.19
C ARG A 24 -10.98 -10.67 6.15
N GLU A 25 -10.07 -11.37 6.81
CA GLU A 25 -9.07 -10.80 7.72
C GLU A 25 -8.09 -9.84 7.02
N ARG A 26 -7.77 -10.12 5.75
CA ARG A 26 -6.85 -9.31 4.94
C ARG A 26 -7.56 -8.23 4.12
N ARG A 27 -8.87 -8.36 3.92
CA ARG A 27 -9.68 -7.34 3.26
C ARG A 27 -9.65 -6.06 4.07
N ARG A 28 -9.12 -5.00 3.47
CA ARG A 28 -9.04 -3.68 4.08
C ARG A 28 -9.47 -2.65 3.06
N VAL A 29 -10.66 -2.10 3.26
CA VAL A 29 -11.13 -0.94 2.51
C VAL A 29 -10.47 0.31 3.11
N PHE A 30 -9.97 1.19 2.25
CA PHE A 30 -9.37 2.45 2.65
C PHE A 30 -9.73 3.52 1.63
N ASN A 31 -9.71 4.78 2.06
CA ASN A 31 -9.90 5.92 1.16
C ASN A 31 -8.68 6.05 0.24
N VAL A 32 -8.83 5.68 -1.03
CA VAL A 32 -7.77 5.75 -2.03
C VAL A 32 -7.29 7.19 -2.22
N SER A 33 -8.22 8.14 -2.39
CA SER A 33 -7.89 9.57 -2.55
C SER A 33 -7.18 10.14 -1.33
N GLY A 34 -7.66 9.80 -0.13
CA GLY A 34 -7.01 10.18 1.13
C GLY A 34 -5.60 9.61 1.24
N ARG A 35 -5.38 8.37 0.78
CA ARG A 35 -4.05 7.76 0.73
C ARG A 35 -3.14 8.41 -0.28
N LYS A 36 -3.60 8.65 -1.52
CA LYS A 36 -2.86 9.37 -2.56
C LYS A 36 -2.33 10.70 -2.02
N ARG A 37 -3.19 11.45 -1.31
CA ARG A 37 -2.80 12.71 -0.67
C ARG A 37 -1.76 12.52 0.42
N LEU A 38 -1.95 11.59 1.35
CA LEU A 38 -0.97 11.32 2.41
C LEU A 38 0.38 10.85 1.85
N THR A 39 0.36 10.01 0.81
CA THR A 39 1.58 9.52 0.17
C THR A 39 2.34 10.63 -0.56
N ALA A 40 1.63 11.52 -1.25
CA ALA A 40 2.26 12.66 -1.92
C ALA A 40 2.84 13.65 -0.89
N LEU A 41 2.10 13.95 0.19
CA LEU A 41 2.58 14.85 1.24
C LEU A 41 3.86 14.31 1.93
N ALA A 42 3.97 12.99 2.09
CA ALA A 42 5.16 12.36 2.67
C ALA A 42 6.43 12.55 1.81
N ILE A 43 6.28 12.73 0.49
CA ILE A 43 7.37 13.03 -0.44
C ILE A 43 7.43 14.52 -0.83
N GLN A 44 6.74 15.38 -0.07
CA GLN A 44 6.69 16.83 -0.30
C GLN A 44 6.11 17.23 -1.66
N GLN A 45 5.17 16.42 -2.19
CA GLN A 45 4.45 16.70 -3.43
C GLN A 45 2.93 16.86 -3.18
N ASN A 46 2.21 17.41 -4.16
CA ASN A 46 0.76 17.58 -4.06
C ASN A 46 0.02 16.26 -4.33
N GLY A 47 -1.01 15.97 -3.54
CA GLY A 47 -1.87 14.80 -3.73
C GLY A 47 -2.59 14.77 -5.08
N ASP A 48 -2.88 15.94 -5.64
CA ASP A 48 -3.55 16.10 -6.95
C ASP A 48 -2.63 15.74 -8.13
N ASP A 49 -1.34 15.57 -7.87
CA ASP A 49 -0.36 15.13 -8.87
C ASP A 49 -0.22 13.61 -8.93
N VAL A 50 -0.92 12.85 -8.08
CA VAL A 50 -0.94 11.39 -8.19
C VAL A 50 -1.81 10.97 -9.37
N VAL A 51 -1.15 10.59 -10.48
CA VAL A 51 -1.81 10.15 -11.72
C VAL A 51 -2.01 8.64 -11.78
N GLY A 52 -1.27 7.87 -10.97
CA GLY A 52 -1.35 6.41 -10.95
C GLY A 52 -1.31 5.85 -9.53
N PHE A 53 -2.16 4.85 -9.26
CA PHE A 53 -2.18 4.10 -8.02
C PHE A 53 -2.56 2.66 -8.31
N LEU A 54 -1.56 1.79 -8.38
CA LEU A 54 -1.72 0.40 -8.79
C LEU A 54 -1.24 -0.53 -7.69
N LYS A 55 -1.96 -1.61 -7.43
CA LYS A 55 -1.46 -2.71 -6.61
C LYS A 55 -0.36 -3.45 -7.37
N LEU A 56 0.89 -3.27 -6.95
CA LEU A 56 2.06 -3.85 -7.62
C LEU A 56 2.27 -5.31 -7.26
N ALA A 57 2.14 -5.62 -5.96
CA ALA A 57 2.34 -6.96 -5.42
C ALA A 57 1.66 -7.09 -4.08
N GLU A 58 1.44 -8.32 -3.63
CA GLU A 58 1.04 -8.61 -2.27
C GLU A 58 1.70 -9.89 -1.78
N GLY A 59 2.04 -9.91 -0.50
CA GLY A 59 2.60 -11.08 0.17
C GLY A 59 1.69 -11.57 1.29
N GLY A 60 2.21 -12.44 2.17
CA GLY A 60 1.46 -12.89 3.35
C GLY A 60 1.18 -11.78 4.38
N PHE A 61 1.99 -10.73 4.37
CA PHE A 61 2.07 -9.69 5.43
C PHE A 61 1.69 -8.28 4.99
N ASN A 62 1.93 -7.92 3.72
CA ASN A 62 1.73 -6.56 3.22
C ASN A 62 1.16 -6.56 1.80
N ARG A 63 0.55 -5.44 1.41
CA ARG A 63 0.27 -5.05 0.03
C ARG A 63 1.18 -3.91 -0.38
N ASN A 64 1.75 -4.01 -1.58
CA ASN A 64 2.62 -3.00 -2.14
C ASN A 64 1.89 -2.31 -3.29
N PHE A 65 1.90 -0.98 -3.30
CA PHE A 65 1.25 -0.16 -4.30
C PHE A 65 2.30 0.68 -5.02
N LEU A 66 2.30 0.65 -6.35
CA LEU A 66 3.05 1.57 -7.17
C LEU A 66 2.24 2.86 -7.32
N ILE A 67 2.85 3.97 -6.94
CA ILE A 67 2.28 5.30 -7.06
C ILE A 67 3.08 6.04 -8.12
N THR A 68 2.37 6.66 -9.06
CA THR A 68 2.96 7.44 -10.16
C THR A 68 2.48 8.87 -10.06
N MET A 69 3.44 9.79 -10.04
CA MET A 69 3.23 11.23 -10.00
C MET A 69 3.20 11.80 -11.42
N ARG A 70 2.62 13.00 -11.56
CA ARG A 70 2.43 13.69 -12.84
C ARG A 70 3.75 13.99 -13.55
N ASP A 71 4.81 14.24 -12.78
CA ASP A 71 6.18 14.46 -13.26
C ASP A 71 6.90 13.17 -13.71
N GLY A 72 6.23 12.01 -13.62
CA GLY A 72 6.79 10.71 -13.93
C GLY A 72 7.52 10.03 -12.77
N PHE A 73 7.63 10.70 -11.61
CA PHE A 73 8.21 10.12 -10.41
C PHE A 73 7.38 8.94 -9.92
N ARG A 74 8.05 7.86 -9.52
CA ARG A 74 7.41 6.61 -9.08
C ARG A 74 7.96 6.15 -7.75
N PHE A 75 7.09 5.65 -6.89
CA PHE A 75 7.47 5.10 -5.60
C PHE A 75 6.50 4.01 -5.15
N VAL A 76 6.95 3.17 -4.23
CA VAL A 76 6.18 2.03 -3.72
C VAL A 76 5.74 2.29 -2.30
N ALA A 77 4.43 2.29 -2.06
CA ALA A 77 3.83 2.34 -0.73
C ALA A 77 3.44 0.93 -0.26
N ARG A 78 3.91 0.54 0.92
CA ARG A 78 3.63 -0.76 1.53
C ARG A 78 2.61 -0.61 2.65
N ILE A 79 1.58 -1.43 2.63
CA ILE A 79 0.45 -1.39 3.55
C ILE A 79 0.33 -2.75 4.23
N PRO A 80 0.56 -2.83 5.55
CA PRO A 80 0.46 -4.09 6.29
C PRO A 80 -0.99 -4.54 6.45
N TYR A 81 -1.17 -5.87 6.48
CA TYR A 81 -2.45 -6.46 6.85
C TYR A 81 -2.73 -6.27 8.35
N PRO A 82 -3.97 -5.96 8.75
CA PRO A 82 -4.32 -5.75 10.15
C PRO A 82 -4.00 -6.94 11.06
N VAL A 83 -4.16 -8.16 10.55
CA VAL A 83 -4.03 -9.43 11.28
C VAL A 83 -2.61 -9.96 11.41
N THR A 84 -1.67 -9.44 10.62
CA THR A 84 -0.29 -9.94 10.63
C THR A 84 0.54 -9.15 11.64
N LYS A 85 0.53 -9.60 12.90
CA LYS A 85 1.42 -9.12 13.97
C LYS A 85 2.28 -10.30 14.49
N PRO A 86 3.53 -10.07 14.93
CA PRO A 86 3.80 -9.24 16.11
C PRO A 86 4.36 -7.84 15.80
N LYS A 87 4.22 -6.93 16.77
CA LYS A 87 4.60 -5.50 16.74
C LYS A 87 6.14 -5.23 16.64
N SER A 88 7.00 -6.22 16.40
CA SER A 88 8.45 -6.11 16.64
C SER A 88 9.38 -6.42 15.45
N LEU A 89 8.87 -6.86 14.28
CA LEU A 89 9.71 -7.26 13.14
C LEU A 89 9.60 -6.34 11.93
N VAL A 90 9.20 -5.08 12.15
CA VAL A 90 9.21 -4.10 11.08
C VAL A 90 10.55 -3.38 11.14
N VAL A 91 11.49 -3.85 10.33
CA VAL A 91 12.79 -3.20 10.09
C VAL A 91 12.51 -1.75 9.71
N ALA A 92 12.81 -0.87 10.66
CA ALA A 92 12.76 0.57 10.52
C ALA A 92 13.91 1.01 9.61
N SER A 93 13.61 1.23 8.33
CA SER A 93 14.33 2.24 7.56
C SER A 93 13.45 3.50 7.63
N GLU A 94 14.01 4.54 8.25
CA GLU A 94 13.48 5.87 8.56
C GLU A 94 12.17 6.28 7.88
N VAL A 95 11.12 6.47 8.68
CA VAL A 95 10.46 7.76 8.97
C VAL A 95 9.27 7.46 9.89
N HIS A 96 9.31 8.03 11.09
CA HIS A 96 8.29 7.93 12.13
C HIS A 96 7.18 8.96 11.87
N SER A 97 5.91 8.53 11.83
CA SER A 97 4.75 9.39 12.11
C SER A 97 3.58 8.56 12.63
N ALA A 98 3.01 9.06 13.73
CA ALA A 98 2.05 8.40 14.59
C ALA A 98 0.64 8.27 13.97
N GLY A 99 -0.06 7.20 14.36
CA GLY A 99 -1.52 7.09 14.24
C GLY A 99 -2.04 6.72 12.85
N THR A 100 -2.65 5.52 12.74
CA THR A 100 -3.39 5.01 11.57
C THR A 100 -2.54 4.33 10.48
N GLY A 101 -1.97 3.17 10.82
CA GLY A 101 -1.50 2.17 9.86
C GLY A 101 -0.25 2.58 9.08
N TYR A 102 0.89 2.03 9.48
CA TYR A 102 2.20 2.24 8.86
C TYR A 102 2.14 2.15 7.32
N ILE A 103 2.62 3.17 6.62
CA ILE A 103 2.90 3.15 5.18
C ILE A 103 4.42 3.26 5.04
N PHE A 104 5.08 2.21 4.60
CA PHE A 104 6.50 2.28 4.25
C PHE A 104 6.60 2.70 2.79
N MET A 105 7.38 3.76 2.52
CA MET A 105 7.59 4.23 1.15
C MET A 105 9.02 3.90 0.74
N GLU A 106 9.14 3.11 -0.30
CA GLU A 106 10.42 2.86 -0.96
C GLU A 106 10.41 3.65 -2.27
N LEU A 107 11.36 4.58 -2.40
CA LEU A 107 11.53 5.32 -3.65
C LEU A 107 12.16 4.38 -4.66
N VAL A 108 11.43 4.10 -5.74
CA VAL A 108 11.96 3.29 -6.84
C VAL A 108 12.32 4.25 -7.96
N GLN A 109 13.60 4.61 -8.06
CA GLN A 109 14.10 5.31 -9.23
C GLN A 109 14.09 4.35 -10.43
N GLY A 110 13.00 4.37 -11.20
CA GLY A 110 13.01 3.78 -12.53
C GLY A 110 13.74 4.73 -13.48
N LYS A 111 14.86 4.29 -14.08
CA LYS A 111 15.45 4.97 -15.23
C LYS A 111 14.41 5.09 -16.36
N PRO A 112 14.44 6.19 -17.14
CA PRO A 112 13.57 6.35 -18.31
C PRO A 112 13.78 5.24 -19.33
#